data_AF-A0A8D1IAZ9-F1
#
_entry.id   AF-A0A8D1IAZ9-F1
#
_cell.length_a   1.000
_cell.length_b   1.000
_cell.length_c   1.000
_cell.angle_alpha   90.00
_cell.angle_beta   90.00
_cell.angle_gamma   90.00
#
_symmetry.space_group_name_H-M   'P 1'
#
loop_
_entity.id
_entity.type
_entity.pdbx_description
1 polymer ?
#
loop_
_entity_poly.entity_id
_entity_poly.type
_entity_poly.pdbx_seq_one_letter_code
_entity_poly.pdbx_strand_id
1 'polypeptide(L)'
;MAETRKRCSMSRDPTLSLAPELPSPPPIGSQLTLLPSPGYHLQASVPGLGVAVGEGLSWRISSPIQALEAVNKRLRELYPESEDLFDIVLVTNNHAQVGVRLINSINHYDLFIERFCMTGGNSPICYLKAYHTNLYLSADAEKVQEAIDEGIAAATIFSPSRDVAVSQSQLRVAFDGDAVLFSDESERIVKAHGLDSFFEHEKAHENKPLAQGPLKGFLEALGRLQKKFYSKGLRLECPIRTYLVTARSAASSGARALKTLRSWGLETDEALFLAGAPKGPLLEKIRPHIFFDDQMFHVAGAQEMGTVAAHVPYGVAQTPRRTTPTKQAPSAQ
;
A
#
# COMPACT_ATOMS: atom_id res chain seq x y z
N MET A 1 8.36 -45.46 -56.36
CA MET A 1 8.42 -45.34 -57.83
C MET A 1 7.16 -45.95 -58.42
N ALA A 2 6.62 -45.29 -59.46
CA ALA A 2 5.51 -45.68 -60.33
C ALA A 2 4.07 -45.56 -59.76
N GLU A 3 3.51 -44.43 -60.15
CA GLU A 3 2.15 -43.88 -60.05
C GLU A 3 1.28 -44.43 -61.20
N THR A 4 0.00 -44.75 -60.93
CA THR A 4 -0.99 -44.96 -62.01
C THR A 4 -2.28 -44.21 -61.71
N ARG A 5 -2.53 -43.23 -62.58
CA ARG A 5 -3.63 -42.26 -62.64
C ARG A 5 -5.02 -42.92 -62.67
N LYS A 6 -5.98 -42.32 -61.94
CA LYS A 6 -7.39 -42.27 -62.34
C LYS A 6 -7.81 -40.82 -62.52
N ARG A 7 -8.17 -40.46 -63.76
CA ARG A 7 -8.89 -39.23 -64.11
C ARG A 7 -10.32 -39.36 -63.61
N CYS A 8 -10.86 -38.31 -63.00
CA CYS A 8 -12.28 -38.04 -63.07
C CYS A 8 -12.50 -36.56 -63.37
N SER A 9 -13.41 -36.33 -64.29
CA SER A 9 -13.67 -35.14 -65.07
C SER A 9 -14.37 -34.03 -64.29
N MET A 10 -13.96 -32.80 -64.57
CA MET A 10 -14.62 -31.56 -64.16
C MET A 10 -16.01 -31.42 -64.78
N SER A 11 -17.03 -31.24 -63.94
CA SER A 11 -18.29 -30.58 -64.29
C SER A 11 -18.26 -29.15 -63.76
N ARG A 12 -18.48 -28.17 -64.64
CA ARG A 12 -18.56 -26.74 -64.33
C ARG A 12 -20.00 -26.39 -63.96
N ASP A 13 -20.22 -25.88 -62.76
CA ASP A 13 -21.44 -25.14 -62.40
C ASP A 13 -21.14 -23.64 -62.39
N PRO A 14 -21.90 -22.80 -63.11
CA PRO A 14 -21.73 -21.36 -63.12
C PRO A 14 -22.82 -20.68 -62.26
N THR A 15 -22.47 -20.28 -61.04
CA THR A 15 -23.22 -19.24 -60.33
C THR A 15 -22.25 -18.45 -59.44
N LEU A 16 -21.69 -17.39 -60.02
CA LEU A 16 -21.09 -16.28 -59.30
C LEU A 16 -22.19 -15.55 -58.51
N SER A 17 -22.00 -15.37 -57.20
CA SER A 17 -22.63 -14.28 -56.47
C SER A 17 -21.56 -13.57 -55.63
N LEU A 18 -21.47 -12.27 -55.88
CA LEU A 18 -20.49 -11.28 -55.43
C LEU A 18 -20.30 -11.22 -53.90
N ALA A 19 -19.04 -11.05 -53.49
CA ALA A 19 -18.66 -10.57 -52.17
C ALA A 19 -18.83 -9.04 -52.08
N PRO A 20 -19.15 -8.46 -50.92
CA PRO A 20 -19.25 -7.00 -50.78
C PRO A 20 -17.86 -6.34 -50.78
N GLU A 21 -17.74 -5.25 -51.54
CA GLU A 21 -16.55 -4.41 -51.68
C GLU A 21 -16.17 -3.71 -50.36
N LEU A 22 -14.87 -3.62 -50.10
CA LEU A 22 -14.28 -2.78 -49.04
C LEU A 22 -14.35 -1.29 -49.44
N PRO A 23 -14.67 -0.37 -48.52
CA PRO A 23 -14.72 1.06 -48.86
C PRO A 23 -13.32 1.66 -49.05
N SER A 24 -13.20 2.54 -50.04
CA SER A 24 -11.98 3.28 -50.42
C SER A 24 -11.55 4.30 -49.35
N PRO A 25 -10.25 4.64 -49.25
CA PRO A 25 -9.75 5.59 -48.25
C PRO A 25 -10.13 7.04 -48.62
N PRO A 26 -10.29 7.94 -47.63
CA PRO A 26 -10.65 9.33 -47.90
C PRO A 26 -9.45 10.16 -48.39
N PRO A 27 -9.70 11.29 -49.08
CA PRO A 27 -8.66 12.12 -49.67
C PRO A 27 -7.89 12.92 -48.63
N ILE A 28 -6.59 13.12 -48.89
CA ILE A 28 -5.68 13.91 -48.05
C ILE A 28 -5.88 15.39 -48.35
N GLY A 29 -6.26 16.16 -47.33
CA GLY A 29 -6.03 17.61 -47.28
C GLY A 29 -7.23 18.44 -46.83
N SER A 30 -7.28 18.81 -45.55
CA SER A 30 -7.38 20.21 -45.07
C SER A 30 -7.70 20.27 -43.56
N GLN A 31 -6.81 20.96 -42.83
CA GLN A 31 -6.91 21.52 -41.47
C GLN A 31 -7.79 20.81 -40.41
N LEU A 32 -7.12 20.05 -39.54
CA LEU A 32 -7.67 19.56 -38.28
C LEU A 32 -7.91 20.75 -37.32
N THR A 33 -9.16 21.19 -37.20
CA THR A 33 -9.57 22.05 -36.08
C THR A 33 -10.08 21.12 -34.98
N LEU A 34 -9.30 20.94 -33.92
CA LEU A 34 -9.68 20.13 -32.76
C LEU A 34 -10.76 20.87 -31.96
N LEU A 35 -12.01 20.43 -32.07
CA LEU A 35 -13.04 20.70 -31.06
C LEU A 35 -13.00 19.59 -30.01
N PRO A 36 -13.04 19.90 -28.70
CA PRO A 36 -12.96 18.89 -27.66
C PRO A 36 -14.29 18.13 -27.54
N SER A 37 -14.26 16.83 -27.80
CA SER A 37 -15.38 15.92 -27.50
C SER A 37 -15.43 15.59 -26.00
N PRO A 38 -16.61 15.30 -25.43
CA PRO A 38 -16.81 15.15 -23.99
C PRO A 38 -16.07 13.93 -23.43
N GLY A 39 -15.34 14.14 -22.35
CA GLY A 39 -14.53 13.12 -21.68
C GLY A 39 -15.36 11.98 -21.13
N TYR A 40 -15.23 10.81 -21.74
CA TYR A 40 -15.37 9.55 -21.03
C TYR A 40 -14.09 9.34 -20.21
N HIS A 41 -14.13 9.72 -18.94
CA HIS A 41 -13.17 9.19 -17.98
C HIS A 41 -13.47 7.69 -17.81
N LEU A 42 -12.82 6.86 -18.61
CA LEU A 42 -12.65 5.44 -18.31
C LEU A 42 -11.74 5.34 -17.08
N GLN A 43 -12.34 5.46 -15.90
CA GLN A 43 -11.70 5.02 -14.67
C GLN A 43 -11.71 3.49 -14.72
N ALA A 44 -10.64 2.90 -15.25
CA ALA A 44 -10.40 1.48 -15.13
C ALA A 44 -10.25 1.20 -13.63
N SER A 45 -11.34 0.81 -12.98
CA SER A 45 -11.29 0.25 -11.63
C SER A 45 -10.45 -1.00 -11.73
N VAL A 46 -9.17 -0.93 -11.40
CA VAL A 46 -8.34 -2.13 -11.21
C VAL A 46 -8.94 -2.80 -9.97
N PRO A 47 -9.63 -3.94 -10.12
CA PRO A 47 -10.23 -4.60 -8.98
C PRO A 47 -9.11 -5.17 -8.11
N GLY A 48 -9.05 -4.75 -6.85
CA GLY A 48 -8.05 -5.23 -5.90
C GLY A 48 -7.47 -4.15 -4.98
N LEU A 49 -6.83 -4.61 -3.92
CA LEU A 49 -6.05 -3.81 -2.98
C LEU A 49 -4.59 -3.80 -3.47
N GLY A 50 -4.20 -2.71 -4.14
CA GLY A 50 -2.89 -2.56 -4.76
C GLY A 50 -1.78 -2.30 -3.74
N VAL A 51 -0.83 -3.21 -3.63
CA VAL A 51 0.38 -3.07 -2.80
C VAL A 51 1.59 -3.05 -3.72
N ALA A 52 2.29 -1.92 -3.76
CA ALA A 52 3.52 -1.78 -4.53
C ALA A 52 4.74 -1.95 -3.62
N VAL A 53 5.68 -2.76 -4.08
CA VAL A 53 6.88 -3.14 -3.33
C VAL A 53 8.10 -2.65 -4.12
N GLY A 54 8.85 -1.73 -3.55
CA GLY A 54 10.02 -1.06 -4.14
C GLY A 54 11.33 -1.84 -3.97
N GLU A 55 12.44 -1.22 -4.36
CA GLU A 55 13.77 -1.83 -4.23
C GLU A 55 14.35 -1.80 -2.80
N GLY A 56 15.47 -2.51 -2.64
CA GLY A 56 16.30 -2.50 -1.42
C GLY A 56 15.76 -3.37 -0.29
N LEU A 57 14.79 -4.22 -0.60
CA LEU A 57 14.11 -5.03 0.37
C LEU A 57 14.87 -6.33 0.64
N SER A 58 15.18 -6.57 1.91
CA SER A 58 15.75 -7.84 2.36
C SER A 58 14.73 -8.96 2.18
N TRP A 59 15.17 -10.17 1.84
CA TRP A 59 14.31 -11.35 1.75
C TRP A 59 13.49 -11.62 3.03
N ARG A 60 13.91 -11.07 4.17
CA ARG A 60 13.17 -11.09 5.44
C ARG A 60 11.76 -10.48 5.36
N ILE A 61 11.46 -9.72 4.31
CA ILE A 61 10.11 -9.19 4.03
C ILE A 61 9.23 -10.15 3.23
N SER A 62 9.69 -11.36 2.91
CA SER A 62 8.87 -12.39 2.26
C SER A 62 7.65 -12.76 3.10
N SER A 63 7.78 -12.72 4.43
CA SER A 63 6.69 -13.10 5.34
C SER A 63 5.43 -12.21 5.20
N PRO A 64 5.50 -10.87 5.11
CA PRO A 64 4.34 -10.06 4.72
C PRO A 64 3.69 -10.50 3.41
N ILE A 65 4.48 -10.73 2.35
CA ILE A 65 3.98 -11.09 1.01
C ILE A 65 3.25 -12.44 1.07
N GLN A 66 3.86 -13.45 1.70
CA GLN A 66 3.26 -14.77 1.90
C GLN A 66 1.94 -14.69 2.69
N ALA A 67 1.84 -13.79 3.67
CA ALA A 67 0.61 -13.57 4.41
C ALA A 67 -0.50 -12.92 3.55
N LEU A 68 -0.16 -12.00 2.64
CA LEU A 68 -1.10 -11.47 1.65
C LEU A 68 -1.62 -12.58 0.73
N GLU A 69 -0.74 -13.46 0.27
CA GLU A 69 -1.10 -14.61 -0.57
C GLU A 69 -2.00 -15.60 0.17
N ALA A 70 -1.74 -15.88 1.44
CA ALA A 70 -2.59 -16.72 2.27
C ALA A 70 -4.02 -16.14 2.40
N VAL A 71 -4.15 -14.82 2.52
CA VAL A 71 -5.45 -14.15 2.48
C VAL A 71 -6.10 -14.25 1.11
N ASN A 72 -5.36 -14.06 0.02
CA ASN A 72 -5.86 -14.20 -1.34
C ASN A 72 -6.39 -15.61 -1.61
N LYS A 73 -5.69 -16.64 -1.16
CA LYS A 73 -6.13 -18.04 -1.27
C LYS A 73 -7.49 -18.24 -0.60
N ARG A 74 -7.64 -17.76 0.64
CA ARG A 74 -8.90 -17.80 1.39
C ARG A 74 -10.02 -17.02 0.71
N LEU A 75 -9.71 -15.86 0.14
CA LEU A 75 -10.70 -15.05 -0.60
C LEU A 75 -11.18 -15.78 -1.85
N ARG A 76 -10.27 -16.39 -2.63
CA ARG A 76 -10.61 -17.19 -3.81
C ARG A 76 -11.45 -18.42 -3.46
N GLU A 77 -11.19 -19.08 -2.34
CA GLU A 77 -12.00 -20.21 -1.85
C GLU A 77 -13.46 -19.79 -1.55
N LEU A 78 -13.66 -18.59 -0.97
CA LEU A 78 -14.99 -18.09 -0.60
C LEU A 78 -15.71 -17.37 -1.74
N TYR A 79 -14.95 -16.76 -2.65
CA TYR A 79 -15.42 -15.93 -3.76
C TYR A 79 -14.57 -16.20 -5.02
N PRO A 80 -14.78 -17.33 -5.73
CA PRO A 80 -13.96 -17.70 -6.89
C PRO A 80 -13.95 -16.67 -8.03
N GLU A 81 -15.07 -15.97 -8.23
CA GLU A 81 -15.25 -14.96 -9.28
C GLU A 81 -14.88 -13.53 -8.82
N SER A 82 -14.44 -13.35 -7.58
CA SER A 82 -14.11 -12.02 -7.03
C SER A 82 -12.69 -11.63 -7.40
N GLU A 83 -12.56 -10.54 -8.12
CA GLU A 83 -11.28 -9.89 -8.42
C GLU A 83 -10.78 -9.00 -7.25
N ASP A 84 -11.59 -8.74 -6.21
CA ASP A 84 -11.12 -7.97 -5.04
C ASP A 84 -10.18 -8.80 -4.15
N LEU A 85 -8.93 -8.90 -4.59
CA LEU A 85 -7.82 -9.56 -3.92
C LEU A 85 -6.71 -8.53 -3.65
N PHE A 86 -5.67 -8.90 -2.91
CA PHE A 86 -4.43 -8.14 -2.93
C PHE A 86 -3.78 -8.26 -4.32
N ASP A 87 -3.52 -7.13 -4.97
CA ASP A 87 -2.70 -7.07 -6.20
C ASP A 87 -1.31 -6.56 -5.81
N ILE A 88 -0.32 -7.44 -5.89
CA ILE A 88 1.06 -7.14 -5.48
C ILE A 88 1.86 -6.80 -6.74
N VAL A 89 2.35 -5.56 -6.81
CA VAL A 89 3.17 -5.08 -7.92
C VAL A 89 4.58 -4.81 -7.43
N LEU A 90 5.55 -5.47 -8.05
CA LEU A 90 6.95 -5.21 -7.76
C LEU A 90 7.46 -4.06 -8.63
N VAL A 91 8.04 -3.05 -8.02
CA VAL A 91 8.52 -1.85 -8.72
C VAL A 91 10.01 -1.67 -8.47
N THR A 92 10.77 -1.57 -9.56
CA THR A 92 12.23 -1.49 -9.54
C THR A 92 12.71 -0.37 -10.45
N ASN A 93 13.66 0.41 -9.97
CA ASN A 93 14.36 1.43 -10.73
C ASN A 93 15.46 0.85 -11.62
N ASN A 94 15.82 -0.41 -11.43
CA ASN A 94 16.81 -1.07 -12.26
C ASN A 94 16.36 -1.21 -13.72
N HIS A 95 17.34 -1.28 -14.62
CA HIS A 95 17.10 -1.63 -16.02
C HIS A 95 16.60 -3.06 -16.16
N ALA A 96 15.79 -3.30 -17.21
CA ALA A 96 15.21 -4.60 -17.54
C ALA A 96 16.22 -5.76 -17.59
N GLN A 97 17.49 -5.48 -17.90
CA GLN A 97 18.57 -6.47 -17.92
C GLN A 97 18.81 -7.13 -16.54
N VAL A 98 18.44 -6.46 -15.45
CA VAL A 98 18.52 -6.99 -14.08
C VAL A 98 17.29 -7.83 -13.71
N GLY A 99 16.23 -7.79 -14.52
CA GLY A 99 14.93 -8.39 -14.21
C GLY A 99 14.98 -9.91 -14.00
N VAL A 100 15.90 -10.61 -14.66
CA VAL A 100 16.07 -12.06 -14.48
C VAL A 100 16.50 -12.41 -13.05
N ARG A 101 17.34 -11.58 -12.40
CA ARG A 101 17.73 -11.80 -11.00
C ARG A 101 16.51 -11.67 -10.08
N LEU A 102 15.66 -10.70 -10.35
CA LEU A 102 14.45 -10.44 -9.59
C LEU A 102 13.47 -11.61 -9.72
N ILE A 103 13.24 -12.10 -10.94
CA ILE A 103 12.42 -13.28 -11.22
C ILE A 103 12.98 -14.52 -10.50
N ASN A 104 14.31 -14.70 -10.53
CA ASN A 104 14.95 -15.81 -9.81
C ASN A 104 14.73 -15.72 -8.30
N SER A 105 14.76 -14.51 -7.72
CA SER A 105 14.44 -14.31 -6.30
C SER A 105 12.97 -14.62 -6.00
N ILE A 106 12.04 -14.14 -6.83
CA ILE A 106 10.60 -14.43 -6.70
C ILE A 106 10.37 -15.95 -6.69
N ASN A 107 10.95 -16.66 -7.66
CA ASN A 107 10.84 -18.12 -7.77
C ASN A 107 11.52 -18.85 -6.61
N HIS A 108 12.68 -18.35 -6.15
CA HIS A 108 13.42 -18.96 -5.03
C HIS A 108 12.64 -18.90 -3.72
N TYR A 109 11.90 -17.81 -3.48
CA TYR A 109 11.09 -17.61 -2.29
C TYR A 109 9.62 -18.03 -2.46
N ASP A 110 9.29 -18.63 -3.61
CA ASP A 110 7.94 -19.10 -3.97
C ASP A 110 6.87 -18.00 -3.83
N LEU A 111 7.21 -16.79 -4.27
CA LEU A 111 6.31 -15.62 -4.21
C LEU A 111 5.43 -15.58 -5.46
N PHE A 112 4.13 -15.45 -5.28
CA PHE A 112 3.16 -15.33 -6.35
C PHE A 112 2.98 -13.85 -6.75
N ILE A 113 3.96 -13.31 -7.47
CA ILE A 113 3.96 -11.94 -7.99
C ILE A 113 3.92 -11.98 -9.51
N GLU A 114 2.79 -11.60 -10.10
CA GLU A 114 2.57 -11.63 -11.54
C GLU A 114 2.92 -10.30 -12.24
N ARG A 115 2.92 -9.19 -11.49
CA ARG A 115 3.08 -7.84 -12.03
C ARG A 115 4.41 -7.23 -11.57
N PHE A 116 5.20 -6.79 -12.53
CA PHE A 116 6.42 -6.04 -12.27
C PHE A 116 6.53 -4.81 -13.17
N CYS A 117 7.09 -3.74 -12.62
CA CYS A 117 7.37 -2.49 -13.31
C CYS A 117 8.86 -2.16 -13.15
N MET A 118 9.57 -2.00 -14.27
CA MET A 118 10.98 -1.65 -14.30
C MET A 118 11.14 -0.29 -14.95
N THR A 119 11.51 0.73 -14.20
CA THR A 119 11.48 2.13 -14.67
C THR A 119 12.78 2.59 -15.33
N GLY A 120 13.84 1.78 -15.27
CA GLY A 120 15.12 2.05 -15.94
C GLY A 120 15.79 3.35 -15.49
N GLY A 121 15.66 3.68 -14.20
CA GLY A 121 16.22 4.86 -13.56
C GLY A 121 15.23 5.98 -13.28
N ASN A 122 14.03 5.95 -13.88
CA ASN A 122 13.01 6.97 -13.67
C ASN A 122 12.27 6.79 -12.34
N SER A 123 11.67 7.86 -11.82
CA SER A 123 10.84 7.79 -10.61
C SER A 123 9.61 6.88 -10.84
N PRO A 124 9.29 5.96 -9.90
CA PRO A 124 8.18 5.03 -10.05
C PRO A 124 6.79 5.64 -9.83
N ILE A 125 6.72 6.88 -9.33
CA ILE A 125 5.49 7.46 -8.80
C ILE A 125 4.36 7.56 -9.83
N CYS A 126 4.66 7.87 -11.09
CA CYS A 126 3.65 7.92 -12.15
C CYS A 126 2.99 6.55 -12.38
N TYR A 127 3.75 5.47 -12.26
CA TYR A 127 3.25 4.10 -12.38
C TYR A 127 2.43 3.72 -11.15
N LEU A 128 2.84 4.09 -9.94
CA LEU A 128 2.07 3.84 -8.72
C LEU A 128 0.65 4.44 -8.82
N LYS A 129 0.52 5.65 -9.38
CA LYS A 129 -0.78 6.27 -9.65
C LYS A 129 -1.60 5.47 -10.67
N ALA A 130 -0.96 5.06 -11.77
CA ALA A 130 -1.63 4.28 -12.82
C ALA A 130 -2.08 2.89 -12.34
N TYR A 131 -1.35 2.29 -11.39
CA TYR A 131 -1.74 1.03 -10.74
C TYR A 131 -2.78 1.22 -9.62
N HIS A 132 -3.22 2.44 -9.35
CA HIS A 132 -4.11 2.75 -8.23
C HIS A 132 -3.59 2.21 -6.89
N THR A 133 -2.29 2.29 -6.68
CA THR A 133 -1.61 1.75 -5.49
C THR A 133 -2.22 2.32 -4.21
N ASN A 134 -2.65 1.44 -3.32
CA ASN A 134 -3.17 1.81 -2.00
C ASN A 134 -2.07 1.90 -0.94
N LEU A 135 -0.95 1.17 -1.12
CA LEU A 135 0.21 1.21 -0.25
C LEU A 135 1.50 0.97 -1.05
N TYR A 136 2.49 1.86 -0.90
CA TYR A 136 3.83 1.71 -1.45
C TYR A 136 4.86 1.48 -0.34
N LEU A 137 5.63 0.39 -0.41
CA LEU A 137 6.68 0.04 0.55
C LEU A 137 8.03 0.04 -0.14
N SER A 138 9.03 0.76 0.36
CA SER A 138 10.38 0.74 -0.21
C SER A 138 11.44 0.91 0.86
N ALA A 139 12.67 0.44 0.63
CA ALA A 139 13.80 0.79 1.49
C ALA A 139 14.36 2.20 1.19
N ASP A 140 13.92 2.82 0.09
CA ASP A 140 14.35 4.16 -0.32
C ASP A 140 13.40 5.23 0.27
N ALA A 141 13.91 5.96 1.26
CA ALA A 141 13.13 6.98 1.96
C ALA A 141 12.78 8.19 1.08
N GLU A 142 13.60 8.54 0.09
CA GLU A 142 13.33 9.66 -0.80
C GLU A 142 12.12 9.34 -1.69
N LYS A 143 12.09 8.14 -2.26
CA LYS A 143 10.95 7.68 -3.06
C LYS A 143 9.66 7.55 -2.24
N VAL A 144 9.76 7.14 -0.98
CA VAL A 144 8.62 7.08 -0.07
C VAL A 144 8.06 8.48 0.19
N GLN A 145 8.93 9.46 0.41
CA GLN A 145 8.51 10.85 0.57
C GLN A 145 7.82 11.37 -0.71
N GLU A 146 8.42 11.15 -1.89
CA GLU A 146 7.81 11.52 -3.18
C GLU A 146 6.40 10.91 -3.34
N ALA A 147 6.21 9.65 -2.93
CA ALA A 147 4.91 8.99 -3.00
C ALA A 147 3.87 9.64 -2.07
N ILE A 148 4.26 9.96 -0.83
CA ILE A 148 3.39 10.63 0.15
C ILE A 148 2.99 12.01 -0.34
N ASP A 149 3.94 12.79 -0.89
CA ASP A 149 3.70 14.13 -1.42
C ASP A 149 2.70 14.11 -2.57
N GLU A 150 2.69 13.02 -3.34
CA GLU A 150 1.76 12.78 -4.44
C GLU A 150 0.44 12.10 -4.02
N GLY A 151 0.20 11.99 -2.70
CA GLY A 151 -1.05 11.48 -2.12
C GLY A 151 -1.18 9.95 -2.10
N ILE A 152 -0.09 9.22 -2.33
CA ILE A 152 -0.04 7.76 -2.22
C ILE A 152 0.41 7.40 -0.81
N ALA A 153 -0.33 6.51 -0.13
CA ALA A 153 0.12 6.01 1.16
C ALA A 153 1.43 5.23 0.97
N ALA A 154 2.49 5.63 1.67
CA ALA A 154 3.78 4.97 1.56
C ALA A 154 4.50 4.87 2.90
N ALA A 155 5.46 3.95 2.98
CA ALA A 155 6.32 3.81 4.14
C ALA A 155 7.70 3.23 3.77
N THR A 156 8.72 3.70 4.48
CA THR A 156 10.09 3.20 4.38
C THR A 156 10.21 1.96 5.24
N ILE A 157 10.51 0.81 4.64
CA ILE A 157 10.51 -0.47 5.35
C ILE A 157 11.91 -0.84 5.85
N PHE A 158 11.93 -1.36 7.07
CA PHE A 158 13.12 -1.74 7.80
C PHE A 158 13.03 -3.22 8.18
N SER A 159 14.10 -3.93 7.88
CA SER A 159 14.19 -5.35 8.21
C SER A 159 14.42 -5.56 9.70
N PRO A 160 13.84 -6.62 10.30
CA PRO A 160 14.05 -6.92 11.70
C PRO A 160 15.51 -7.32 11.98
N SER A 161 15.99 -7.00 13.18
CA SER A 161 17.35 -7.34 13.64
C SER A 161 17.51 -8.83 13.94
N ARG A 162 16.40 -9.53 14.20
CA ARG A 162 16.34 -10.96 14.49
C ARG A 162 15.12 -11.59 13.81
N ASP A 163 15.23 -12.86 13.44
CA ASP A 163 14.11 -13.58 12.83
C ASP A 163 13.15 -14.08 13.93
N VAL A 164 11.87 -13.71 13.79
CA VAL A 164 10.80 -14.16 14.68
C VAL A 164 9.71 -14.81 13.85
N ALA A 165 9.24 -15.97 14.30
CA ALA A 165 8.15 -16.67 13.64
C ALA A 165 6.84 -15.88 13.76
N VAL A 166 6.30 -15.47 12.61
CA VAL A 166 4.98 -14.85 12.46
C VAL A 166 3.93 -15.88 12.03
N SER A 167 2.65 -15.53 12.17
CA SER A 167 1.54 -16.42 11.83
C SER A 167 1.50 -16.70 10.32
N GLN A 168 1.45 -17.98 9.94
CA GLN A 168 1.34 -18.38 8.53
C GLN A 168 -0.12 -18.38 8.00
N SER A 169 -1.10 -18.22 8.89
CA SER A 169 -2.52 -18.31 8.57
C SER A 169 -3.27 -16.98 8.69
N GLN A 170 -2.65 -15.96 9.29
CA GLN A 170 -3.24 -14.63 9.44
C GLN A 170 -2.25 -13.54 9.09
N LEU A 171 -2.63 -12.66 8.17
CA LEU A 171 -2.03 -11.35 8.02
C LEU A 171 -2.32 -10.50 9.26
N ARG A 172 -1.27 -10.03 9.92
CA ARG A 172 -1.34 -9.16 11.10
C ARG A 172 -0.70 -7.83 10.77
N VAL A 173 -1.49 -6.76 10.79
CA VAL A 173 -1.02 -5.41 10.45
C VAL A 173 -1.20 -4.50 11.65
N ALA A 174 -0.11 -3.94 12.15
CA ALA A 174 -0.14 -3.02 13.28
C ALA A 174 0.15 -1.58 12.81
N PHE A 175 -0.57 -0.62 13.39
CA PHE A 175 -0.45 0.80 13.06
C PHE A 175 -0.32 1.62 14.32
N ASP A 176 0.52 2.65 14.30
CA ASP A 176 0.29 3.80 15.16
C ASP A 176 -0.97 4.56 14.73
N GLY A 177 -1.53 5.35 15.65
CA GLY A 177 -2.65 6.23 15.39
C GLY A 177 -2.21 7.54 14.73
N ASP A 178 -1.62 8.43 15.52
CA ASP A 178 -1.29 9.79 15.09
C ASP A 178 -0.19 9.79 14.03
N ALA A 179 -0.25 10.74 13.08
CA ALA A 179 0.64 10.85 11.92
C ALA A 179 0.76 9.61 11.01
N VAL A 180 -0.04 8.56 11.24
CA VAL A 180 -0.12 7.35 10.42
C VAL A 180 -1.54 7.17 9.89
N LEU A 181 -2.49 6.88 10.78
CA LEU A 181 -3.91 6.75 10.46
C LEU A 181 -4.65 8.08 10.56
N PHE A 182 -4.26 8.89 11.56
CA PHE A 182 -4.77 10.23 11.79
C PHE A 182 -3.71 11.26 11.39
N SER A 183 -4.14 12.50 11.18
CA SER A 183 -3.22 13.63 10.98
C SER A 183 -2.36 13.89 12.22
N ASP A 184 -1.36 14.75 12.09
CA ASP A 184 -0.48 15.20 13.17
C ASP A 184 -1.08 16.35 14.01
N GLU A 185 -2.40 16.63 13.89
CA GLU A 185 -3.13 17.68 14.65
C GLU A 185 -2.82 17.63 16.16
N SER A 186 -2.92 16.45 16.74
CA SER A 186 -2.69 16.23 18.17
C SER A 186 -1.25 16.50 18.59
N GLU A 187 -0.27 16.10 17.76
CA GLU A 187 1.15 16.34 18.05
C GLU A 187 1.50 17.83 17.99
N ARG A 188 0.89 18.58 17.05
CA ARG A 188 1.06 20.03 16.95
C ARG A 188 0.57 20.74 18.21
N ILE A 189 -0.56 20.31 18.77
CA ILE A 189 -1.11 20.88 20.02
C ILE A 189 -0.15 20.63 21.18
N VAL A 190 0.36 19.39 21.32
CA VAL A 190 1.33 19.06 22.38
C VAL A 190 2.60 19.90 22.25
N LYS A 191 3.14 20.05 21.03
CA LYS A 191 4.34 20.88 20.76
C LYS A 191 4.12 22.36 21.06
N ALA A 192 2.92 22.90 20.80
CA ALA A 192 2.63 24.32 20.97
C ALA A 192 2.19 24.70 22.39
N HIS A 193 1.40 23.84 23.06
CA HIS A 193 0.66 24.19 24.27
C HIS A 193 0.79 23.17 25.41
N GLY A 194 1.61 22.13 25.24
CA GLY A 194 1.85 21.11 26.26
C GLY A 194 0.74 20.06 26.38
N LEU A 195 0.91 19.13 27.33
CA LEU A 195 0.05 17.96 27.48
C LEU A 195 -1.33 18.28 28.06
N ASP A 196 -1.43 19.26 28.97
CA ASP A 196 -2.72 19.62 29.60
C ASP A 196 -3.70 20.15 28.56
N SER A 197 -3.25 21.08 27.72
CA SER A 197 -4.01 21.63 26.60
C SER A 197 -4.43 20.55 25.60
N PHE A 198 -3.60 19.53 25.40
CA PHE A 198 -3.95 18.38 24.57
C PHE A 198 -5.11 17.58 25.17
N PHE A 199 -5.10 17.29 26.47
CA PHE A 199 -6.21 16.56 27.11
C PHE A 199 -7.51 17.35 27.10
N GLU A 200 -7.45 18.66 27.35
CA GLU A 200 -8.62 19.54 27.24
C GLU A 200 -9.17 19.56 25.82
N HIS A 201 -8.29 19.67 24.82
CA HIS A 201 -8.66 19.64 23.42
C HIS A 201 -9.31 18.33 23.01
N GLU A 202 -8.73 17.18 23.40
CA GLU A 202 -9.28 15.86 23.10
C GLU A 202 -10.65 15.64 23.74
N LYS A 203 -10.84 16.12 24.98
CA LYS A 203 -12.14 16.06 25.68
C LYS A 203 -13.18 16.95 25.00
N ALA A 204 -12.82 18.17 24.63
CA ALA A 204 -13.73 19.10 23.94
C ALA A 204 -14.13 18.61 22.55
N HIS A 205 -13.23 17.90 21.86
CA HIS A 205 -13.42 17.41 20.49
C HIS A 205 -13.68 15.90 20.40
N GLU A 206 -14.05 15.25 21.49
CA GLU A 206 -14.19 13.78 21.55
C GLU A 206 -15.13 13.21 20.46
N ASN A 207 -16.17 13.95 20.10
CA ASN A 207 -17.15 13.57 19.08
C ASN A 207 -16.85 14.14 17.68
N LYS A 208 -15.76 14.89 17.52
CA LYS A 208 -15.29 15.39 16.23
C LYS A 208 -14.21 14.45 15.71
N PRO A 209 -14.41 13.76 14.56
CA PRO A 209 -13.40 12.88 14.00
C PRO A 209 -12.03 13.57 13.84
N LEU A 210 -10.96 12.83 14.07
CA LEU A 210 -9.61 13.28 13.74
C LEU A 210 -9.48 13.42 12.22
N ALA A 211 -8.69 14.40 11.76
CA ALA A 211 -8.37 14.49 10.34
C ALA A 211 -7.58 13.25 9.89
N GLN A 212 -7.71 12.91 8.61
CA GLN A 212 -7.12 11.70 8.04
C GLN A 212 -5.61 11.80 7.88
N GLY A 213 -4.91 10.72 8.24
CA GLY A 213 -3.50 10.52 7.94
C GLY A 213 -3.27 9.81 6.61
N PRO A 214 -2.00 9.64 6.20
CA PRO A 214 -1.65 9.09 4.89
C PRO A 214 -2.13 7.63 4.70
N LEU A 215 -2.17 6.81 5.76
CA LEU A 215 -2.51 5.38 5.64
C LEU A 215 -4.00 5.07 5.83
N LYS A 216 -4.87 6.08 6.00
CA LYS A 216 -6.32 5.85 6.12
C LYS A 216 -6.88 5.03 4.95
N GLY A 217 -6.55 5.42 3.71
CA GLY A 217 -7.08 4.75 2.51
C GLY A 217 -6.69 3.28 2.43
N PHE A 218 -5.48 2.94 2.87
CA PHE A 218 -5.02 1.56 2.97
C PHE A 218 -5.79 0.78 4.04
N LEU A 219 -5.99 1.35 5.22
CA LEU A 219 -6.79 0.71 6.28
C LEU A 219 -8.25 0.52 5.85
N GLU A 220 -8.84 1.49 5.14
CA GLU A 220 -10.18 1.35 4.55
C GLU A 220 -10.26 0.18 3.58
N ALA A 221 -9.22 -0.03 2.76
CA ALA A 221 -9.17 -1.15 1.85
C ALA A 221 -9.02 -2.51 2.57
N LEU A 222 -8.19 -2.59 3.61
CA LEU A 222 -8.12 -3.77 4.48
C LEU A 222 -9.48 -4.06 5.12
N GLY A 223 -10.16 -3.03 5.63
CA GLY A 223 -11.49 -3.15 6.22
C GLY A 223 -12.55 -3.65 5.23
N ARG A 224 -12.47 -3.24 3.94
CA ARG A 224 -13.34 -3.80 2.89
C ARG A 224 -13.11 -5.31 2.70
N LEU A 225 -11.86 -5.76 2.68
CA LEU A 225 -11.55 -7.19 2.57
C LEU A 225 -11.98 -7.97 3.82
N GLN A 226 -11.78 -7.42 5.03
CA GLN A 226 -12.27 -8.01 6.28
C GLN A 226 -13.79 -8.23 6.25
N LYS A 227 -14.54 -7.23 5.77
CA LYS A 227 -16.00 -7.32 5.66
C LYS A 227 -16.48 -8.46 4.75
N LYS A 228 -15.70 -8.87 3.74
CA LYS A 228 -16.01 -10.05 2.91
C LYS A 228 -15.98 -11.36 3.70
N PHE A 229 -15.11 -11.47 4.70
CA PHE A 229 -15.11 -12.63 5.61
C PHE A 229 -16.27 -12.54 6.61
N TYR A 230 -16.56 -11.33 7.09
CA TYR A 230 -17.63 -11.12 8.08
C TYR A 230 -19.01 -11.46 7.49
N SER A 231 -19.26 -11.14 6.22
CA SER A 231 -20.51 -11.50 5.54
C SER A 231 -20.71 -13.01 5.35
N LYS A 232 -19.64 -13.82 5.49
CA LYS A 232 -19.70 -15.29 5.51
C LYS A 232 -19.75 -15.87 6.93
N GLY A 233 -19.91 -15.02 7.96
CA GLY A 233 -19.89 -15.43 9.36
C GLY A 233 -18.49 -15.74 9.90
N LEU A 234 -17.43 -15.49 9.13
CA LEU A 234 -16.04 -15.84 9.48
C LEU A 234 -15.33 -14.68 10.19
N ARG A 235 -16.01 -13.96 11.09
CA ARG A 235 -15.42 -12.80 11.78
C ARG A 235 -14.23 -13.18 12.65
N LEU A 236 -14.39 -14.21 13.49
CA LEU A 236 -13.34 -14.67 14.40
C LEU A 236 -12.19 -15.39 13.66
N GLU A 237 -12.50 -15.98 12.51
CA GLU A 237 -11.56 -16.70 11.65
C GLU A 237 -11.05 -15.83 10.49
N CYS A 238 -11.22 -14.51 10.57
CA CYS A 238 -10.75 -13.61 9.53
C CYS A 238 -9.21 -13.73 9.45
N PRO A 239 -8.65 -13.95 8.24
CA PRO A 239 -7.21 -14.07 8.06
C PRO A 239 -6.53 -12.69 8.05
N ILE A 240 -7.28 -11.60 8.09
CA ILE A 240 -6.73 -10.24 8.24
C ILE A 240 -7.06 -9.76 9.66
N ARG A 241 -6.02 -9.41 10.42
CA ARG A 241 -6.15 -8.87 11.77
C ARG A 241 -5.40 -7.55 11.89
N THR A 242 -6.10 -6.52 12.35
CA THR A 242 -5.58 -5.16 12.46
C THR A 242 -5.40 -4.75 13.91
N TYR A 243 -4.29 -4.06 14.20
CA TYR A 243 -3.93 -3.62 15.54
C TYR A 243 -3.68 -2.11 15.54
N LEU A 244 -4.36 -1.37 16.42
CA LEU A 244 -3.99 0.00 16.76
C LEU A 244 -3.05 -0.06 17.95
N VAL A 245 -1.80 0.40 17.80
CA VAL A 245 -0.78 0.43 18.85
C VAL A 245 -0.35 1.88 19.06
N THR A 246 -1.02 2.58 19.97
CA THR A 246 -0.89 4.04 20.11
C THR A 246 -0.36 4.47 21.48
N ALA A 247 0.46 5.51 21.48
CA ALA A 247 0.92 6.16 22.70
C ALA A 247 -0.20 6.90 23.47
N ARG A 248 -1.38 7.10 22.84
CA ARG A 248 -2.55 7.69 23.48
C ARG A 248 -2.96 6.92 24.75
N SER A 249 -3.53 7.65 25.70
CA SER A 249 -4.10 7.06 26.91
C SER A 249 -5.57 6.71 26.68
N ALA A 250 -5.98 5.50 27.07
CA ALA A 250 -7.38 5.08 26.97
C ALA A 250 -8.31 6.00 27.78
N ALA A 251 -7.84 6.53 28.91
CA ALA A 251 -8.66 7.31 29.83
C ALA A 251 -8.90 8.77 29.38
N SER A 252 -7.99 9.35 28.58
CA SER A 252 -8.03 10.79 28.29
C SER A 252 -8.03 11.15 26.80
N SER A 253 -7.42 10.34 25.92
CA SER A 253 -7.30 10.67 24.49
C SER A 253 -7.66 9.53 23.53
N GLY A 254 -7.95 8.34 24.05
CA GLY A 254 -8.28 7.17 23.25
C GLY A 254 -9.71 7.17 22.68
N ALA A 255 -10.66 7.78 23.38
CA ALA A 255 -12.07 7.77 22.97
C ALA A 255 -12.30 8.41 21.59
N ARG A 256 -11.68 9.57 21.32
CA ARG A 256 -11.77 10.26 20.03
C ARG A 256 -11.19 9.42 18.88
N ALA A 257 -10.07 8.74 19.12
CA ALA A 257 -9.44 7.86 18.13
C ALA A 257 -10.36 6.68 17.75
N LEU A 258 -10.95 6.00 18.74
CA LEU A 258 -11.89 4.90 18.49
C LEU A 258 -13.17 5.37 17.79
N LYS A 259 -13.72 6.51 18.21
CA LYS A 259 -14.90 7.12 17.56
C LYS A 259 -14.60 7.49 16.10
N THR A 260 -13.39 7.98 15.82
CA THR A 260 -12.94 8.30 14.46
C THR A 260 -12.91 7.03 13.60
N LEU A 261 -12.25 5.96 14.05
CA LEU A 261 -12.21 4.68 13.32
C LEU A 261 -13.62 4.13 13.05
N ARG A 262 -14.49 4.17 14.07
CA ARG A 262 -15.89 3.78 13.92
C ARG A 262 -16.63 4.64 12.89
N SER A 263 -16.40 5.95 12.87
CA SER A 263 -17.04 6.85 11.89
C SER A 263 -16.61 6.57 10.45
N TRP A 264 -15.40 6.05 10.25
CA TRP A 264 -14.91 5.56 8.96
C TRP A 264 -15.43 4.15 8.63
N GLY A 265 -16.24 3.54 9.50
CA GLY A 265 -16.74 2.18 9.36
C GLY A 265 -15.63 1.14 9.46
N LEU A 266 -14.55 1.47 10.18
CA LEU A 266 -13.41 0.60 10.43
C LEU A 266 -13.49 0.03 11.84
N GLU A 267 -13.39 -1.30 11.91
CA GLU A 267 -13.43 -2.04 13.16
C GLU A 267 -12.06 -2.67 13.37
N THR A 268 -11.18 -1.97 14.06
CA THR A 268 -9.88 -2.55 14.44
C THR A 268 -10.10 -3.72 15.39
N ASP A 269 -9.44 -4.84 15.12
CA ASP A 269 -9.64 -6.07 15.90
C ASP A 269 -9.12 -5.92 17.33
N GLU A 270 -7.97 -5.25 17.49
CA GLU A 270 -7.35 -4.98 18.79
C GLU A 270 -6.81 -3.55 18.86
N ALA A 271 -7.14 -2.83 19.94
CA ALA A 271 -6.64 -1.48 20.19
C ALA A 271 -5.89 -1.44 21.53
N LEU A 272 -4.60 -1.12 21.45
CA LEU A 272 -3.67 -1.05 22.58
C LEU A 272 -3.31 0.41 22.81
N PHE A 273 -3.67 0.91 23.99
CA PHE A 273 -3.40 2.28 24.45
C PHE A 273 -2.30 2.25 25.49
N LEU A 274 -1.14 2.81 25.14
CA LEU A 274 0.08 2.65 25.92
C LEU A 274 0.30 3.78 26.92
N ALA A 275 -0.42 4.90 26.80
CA ALA A 275 -0.21 6.09 27.65
C ALA A 275 1.28 6.50 27.76
N GLY A 276 2.01 6.44 26.64
CA GLY A 276 3.44 6.73 26.55
C GLY A 276 4.40 5.57 26.84
N ALA A 277 3.91 4.39 27.25
CA ALA A 277 4.75 3.21 27.40
C ALA A 277 5.37 2.76 26.05
N PRO A 278 6.53 2.07 26.07
CA PRO A 278 7.17 1.62 24.84
C PRO A 278 6.35 0.57 24.09
N LYS A 279 6.31 0.67 22.75
CA LYS A 279 5.54 -0.23 21.87
C LYS A 279 6.18 -1.61 21.69
N GLY A 280 7.51 -1.70 21.79
CA GLY A 280 8.30 -2.91 21.54
C GLY A 280 7.78 -4.18 22.23
N PRO A 281 7.57 -4.20 23.56
CA PRO A 281 7.09 -5.39 24.27
C PRO A 281 5.74 -5.93 23.77
N LEU A 282 4.84 -5.03 23.35
CA LEU A 282 3.55 -5.44 22.78
C LEU A 282 3.71 -5.99 21.36
N LEU A 283 4.58 -5.39 20.55
CA LEU A 283 4.90 -5.90 19.20
C LEU A 283 5.54 -7.29 19.25
N GLU A 284 6.39 -7.57 20.24
CA GLU A 284 6.96 -8.91 20.47
C GLU A 284 5.88 -9.96 20.75
N LYS A 285 4.79 -9.56 21.42
CA LYS A 285 3.65 -10.44 21.71
C LYS A 285 2.70 -10.61 20.53
N ILE A 286 2.38 -9.50 19.85
CA ILE A 286 1.48 -9.47 18.68
C ILE A 286 2.11 -10.23 17.51
N ARG A 287 3.43 -10.06 17.31
CA ARG A 287 4.19 -10.54 16.15
C ARG A 287 3.50 -10.18 14.84
N PRO A 288 3.32 -8.88 14.55
CA PRO A 288 2.69 -8.46 13.32
C PRO A 288 3.62 -8.75 12.14
N HIS A 289 3.03 -8.92 10.96
CA HIS A 289 3.79 -9.04 9.71
C HIS A 289 4.43 -7.71 9.33
N ILE A 290 3.77 -6.61 9.66
CA ILE A 290 4.30 -5.26 9.46
C ILE A 290 3.72 -4.32 10.52
N PHE A 291 4.54 -3.39 11.00
CA PHE A 291 4.17 -2.33 11.93
C PHE A 291 4.48 -0.96 11.33
N PHE A 292 3.50 -0.06 11.28
CA PHE A 292 3.64 1.31 10.77
C PHE A 292 3.72 2.33 11.89
N ASP A 293 4.71 3.22 11.82
CA ASP A 293 4.92 4.30 12.80
C ASP A 293 5.61 5.50 12.13
N ASP A 294 5.31 6.72 12.57
CA ASP A 294 5.94 7.94 12.06
C ASP A 294 7.26 8.28 12.76
N GLN A 295 7.54 7.67 13.91
CA GLN A 295 8.71 7.96 14.73
C GLN A 295 9.79 6.88 14.61
N MET A 296 10.99 7.29 14.19
CA MET A 296 12.11 6.36 14.01
C MET A 296 12.51 5.63 15.30
N PHE A 297 12.27 6.21 16.48
CA PHE A 297 12.51 5.54 17.75
C PHE A 297 11.62 4.30 17.94
N HIS A 298 10.34 4.37 17.55
CA HIS A 298 9.43 3.24 17.61
C HIS A 298 9.75 2.19 16.54
N VAL A 299 10.17 2.63 15.34
CA VAL A 299 10.66 1.76 14.27
C VAL A 299 11.86 0.93 14.73
N ALA A 300 12.88 1.58 15.30
CA ALA A 300 14.06 0.91 15.82
C ALA A 300 13.70 -0.11 16.93
N GLY A 301 12.84 0.29 17.88
CA GLY A 301 12.37 -0.61 18.93
C GLY A 301 11.59 -1.82 18.39
N ALA A 302 10.83 -1.66 17.31
CA ALA A 302 10.14 -2.78 16.64
C ALA A 302 11.13 -3.73 15.95
N GLN A 303 12.17 -3.20 15.29
CA GLN A 303 13.21 -4.02 14.65
C GLN A 303 13.97 -4.88 15.65
N GLU A 304 14.34 -4.31 16.81
CA GLU A 304 14.98 -5.04 17.92
C GLU A 304 14.12 -6.19 18.42
N MET A 305 12.80 -6.00 18.45
CA MET A 305 11.84 -7.01 18.88
C MET A 305 11.57 -8.07 17.81
N GLY A 306 12.14 -7.93 16.60
CA GLY A 306 12.01 -8.88 15.50
C GLY A 306 10.78 -8.65 14.62
N THR A 307 10.24 -7.43 14.63
CA THR A 307 9.11 -7.02 13.79
C THR A 307 9.61 -6.26 12.56
N VAL A 308 9.02 -6.55 11.39
CA VAL A 308 9.22 -5.70 10.19
C VAL A 308 8.55 -4.35 10.46
N ALA A 309 9.34 -3.30 10.48
CA ALA A 309 8.87 -1.95 10.80
C ALA A 309 8.84 -1.09 9.54
N ALA A 310 7.87 -0.19 9.46
CA ALA A 310 7.64 0.68 8.32
C ALA A 310 7.46 2.11 8.80
N HIS A 311 8.45 2.96 8.50
CA HIS A 311 8.45 4.36 8.86
C HIS A 311 7.59 5.16 7.89
N VAL A 312 6.63 5.91 8.40
CA VAL A 312 5.80 6.82 7.61
C VAL A 312 6.35 8.24 7.79
N PRO A 313 7.06 8.82 6.81
CA PRO A 313 7.61 10.16 6.94
C PRO A 313 6.51 11.22 6.74
N TYR A 314 5.63 11.34 7.74
CA TYR A 314 4.52 12.27 7.76
C TYR A 314 4.48 13.05 9.09
N GLY A 315 3.95 14.27 9.03
CA GLY A 315 3.71 15.11 10.21
C GLY A 315 4.89 15.98 10.64
N VAL A 316 4.62 16.86 11.62
CA VAL A 316 5.60 17.82 12.18
C VAL A 316 6.81 17.19 12.87
N ALA A 317 6.80 15.88 13.15
CA ALA A 317 7.99 15.16 13.59
C ALA A 317 9.11 15.13 12.53
N GLN A 318 8.75 15.24 11.24
CA GLN A 318 9.71 15.15 10.13
C GLN A 318 10.36 16.49 9.77
N THR A 319 9.89 17.62 10.32
CA THR A 319 10.47 18.93 9.98
C THR A 319 11.83 19.07 10.68
N PRO A 320 12.96 19.22 9.95
CA PRO A 320 14.25 19.42 10.59
C PRO A 320 14.20 20.69 11.44
N ARG A 321 14.61 20.58 12.71
CA ARG A 321 14.86 21.75 13.56
C ARG A 321 15.82 22.65 12.79
N ARG A 322 15.38 23.85 12.37
CA ARG A 322 16.30 24.88 11.86
C ARG A 322 17.37 25.08 12.94
N THR A 323 18.58 24.61 12.68
CA THR A 323 19.74 24.96 13.47
C THR A 323 19.93 26.47 13.32
N THR A 324 19.68 27.20 14.40
CA THR A 324 19.99 28.63 14.45
C THR A 324 21.47 28.80 14.14
N PRO A 325 21.88 29.66 13.19
CA PRO A 325 23.29 29.87 12.93
C PRO A 325 23.98 30.34 14.21
N THR A 326 24.98 29.60 14.67
CA THR A 326 25.81 29.98 15.80
C THR A 326 26.46 31.32 15.46
N LYS A 327 26.08 32.36 16.19
CA LYS A 327 26.65 33.70 16.08
C LYS A 327 28.15 33.59 16.37
N GLN A 328 28.99 33.72 15.34
CA GLN A 328 30.44 33.82 15.55
C GLN A 328 30.73 35.01 16.45
N ALA A 329 31.44 34.77 17.54
CA ALA A 329 31.93 35.81 18.43
C ALA A 329 32.92 36.71 17.66
N PRO A 330 32.88 38.04 17.87
CA PRO A 330 33.83 38.93 17.21
C PRO A 330 35.24 38.64 17.73
N SER A 331 36.17 38.48 16.79
CA SER A 331 37.60 38.41 17.06
C SER A 331 38.05 39.68 17.77
N ALA A 332 38.59 39.54 18.98
CA ALA A 332 39.28 40.63 19.67
C ALA A 332 40.52 41.04 18.85
N GLN A 333 40.58 42.32 18.49
CA GLN A 333 41.81 43.02 18.10
C GLN A 333 42.41 43.70 19.33
#